data_AF-A0AAF0Z5B6-F1
#
_entry.id   AF-A0AAF0Z5B6-F1
#
_cell.length_a   1.000
_cell.length_b   1.000
_cell.length_c   1.000
_cell.angle_alpha   90.00
_cell.angle_beta   90.00
_cell.angle_gamma   90.00
#
_symmetry.space_group_name_H-M   'P 1'
#
loop_
_entity.id
_entity.type
_entity.pdbx_description
1 polymer ?
#
loop_
_entity_poly.entity_id
_entity_poly.type
_entity_poly.pdbx_seq_one_letter_code
_entity_poly.pdbx_strand_id
1 'polypeptide(L)'
;MPTDGSSTAPPVDVVDGLARTLARACRALAEAGRPQDAGRLAADGWVLLRHRHPDQALRLDGTMHHVARVEQRLADLAHAPEEPLMTLTPDRIVDVRTEIPRTRHALIFTTFDQLPVGTGFVLVNDHDPKPLYYQLAAESPDAFTWEYLEEGPEVWRVRIGRIAAA
;
A
#
# COMPACT_ATOMS: atom_id res chain seq x y z
N MET A 1 0.65 34.03 -48.84
CA MET A 1 0.52 34.31 -47.40
C MET A 1 0.31 32.98 -46.69
N PRO A 2 1.28 32.40 -45.98
CA PRO A 2 1.01 31.31 -45.07
C PRO A 2 0.88 31.86 -43.65
N THR A 3 -0.27 31.68 -43.01
CA THR A 3 -0.38 31.72 -41.55
C THR A 3 -0.27 30.30 -41.07
N ASP A 4 0.95 29.89 -40.71
CA ASP A 4 1.18 28.63 -40.02
C ASP A 4 0.81 28.83 -38.55
N GLY A 5 -0.42 28.45 -38.20
CA GLY A 5 -0.92 28.43 -36.84
C GLY A 5 -0.38 27.22 -36.12
N SER A 6 0.89 27.25 -35.72
CA SER A 6 1.44 26.28 -34.78
C SER A 6 0.67 26.39 -33.46
N SER A 7 -0.21 25.41 -33.22
CA SER A 7 -0.91 25.25 -31.94
C SER A 7 0.11 24.90 -30.86
N THR A 8 0.47 25.88 -30.03
CA THR A 8 1.31 25.69 -28.85
C THR A 8 0.43 25.27 -27.67
N ALA A 9 -0.16 24.08 -27.72
CA ALA A 9 -0.63 23.45 -26.49
C ALA A 9 0.60 23.18 -25.61
N PRO A 10 0.53 23.45 -24.28
CA PRO A 10 1.64 23.11 -23.40
C PRO A 10 1.93 21.61 -23.51
N PRO A 11 3.21 21.19 -23.41
CA PRO A 11 3.55 19.78 -23.50
C PRO A 11 2.75 19.01 -22.44
N VAL A 12 1.98 18.04 -22.90
CA VAL A 12 1.20 17.17 -22.01
C VAL A 12 2.18 16.38 -21.17
N ASP A 13 2.09 16.49 -19.86
CA ASP A 13 2.80 15.60 -18.95
C ASP A 13 2.16 14.21 -19.06
N VAL A 14 2.74 13.39 -19.94
CA VAL A 14 2.27 12.03 -20.25
C VAL A 14 2.33 11.15 -19.00
N VAL A 15 3.34 11.32 -18.14
CA VAL A 15 3.51 10.50 -16.94
C VAL A 15 2.41 10.84 -15.93
N ASP A 16 2.15 12.12 -15.68
CA ASP A 16 1.04 12.55 -14.82
C ASP A 16 -0.33 12.17 -15.41
N GLY A 17 -0.50 12.27 -16.74
CA GLY A 17 -1.68 11.78 -17.46
C GLY A 17 -1.95 10.29 -17.27
N LEU A 18 -0.92 9.46 -17.43
CA LEU A 18 -0.98 8.01 -17.22
C LEU A 18 -1.24 7.67 -15.74
N ALA A 19 -0.52 8.30 -14.80
CA ALA A 19 -0.71 8.08 -13.37
C ALA A 19 -2.14 8.42 -12.91
N ARG A 20 -2.73 9.53 -13.39
CA ARG A 20 -4.14 9.86 -13.12
C ARG A 20 -5.11 8.85 -13.72
N THR A 21 -4.79 8.33 -14.90
CA THR A 21 -5.66 7.36 -15.59
C THR A 21 -5.62 6.01 -14.89
N LEU A 22 -4.43 5.54 -14.51
CA LEU A 22 -4.24 4.34 -13.70
C LEU A 22 -4.95 4.47 -12.34
N ALA A 23 -4.77 5.60 -11.64
CA ALA A 23 -5.44 5.84 -10.37
C ALA A 23 -6.97 5.74 -10.48
N ARG A 24 -7.57 6.33 -11.53
CA ARG A 24 -9.01 6.23 -11.79
C ARG A 24 -9.45 4.80 -12.11
N ALA A 25 -8.66 4.07 -12.91
CA ALA A 25 -8.93 2.68 -13.25
C ALA A 25 -8.90 1.77 -12.00
N CYS A 26 -7.89 1.90 -11.15
CA CYS A 26 -7.80 1.15 -9.89
C CYS A 26 -9.00 1.43 -8.97
N ARG A 27 -9.42 2.71 -8.83
CA ARG A 27 -10.61 3.04 -8.03
C ARG A 27 -11.88 2.40 -8.60
N ALA A 28 -12.09 2.51 -9.91
CA ALA A 28 -13.24 1.88 -10.56
C ALA A 28 -13.24 0.36 -10.40
N LEU A 29 -12.07 -0.27 -10.49
CA LEU A 29 -11.91 -1.72 -10.29
C LEU A 29 -12.21 -2.14 -8.85
N ALA A 30 -11.79 -1.36 -7.86
CA ALA A 30 -12.09 -1.61 -6.45
C ALA A 30 -13.60 -1.49 -6.17
N GLU A 31 -14.24 -0.42 -6.64
CA GLU A 31 -15.70 -0.23 -6.52
C GLU A 31 -16.51 -1.30 -7.26
N ALA A 32 -15.91 -1.94 -8.28
CA ALA A 32 -16.48 -3.09 -8.96
C ALA A 32 -16.31 -4.42 -8.19
N GLY A 33 -15.88 -4.37 -6.92
CA GLY A 33 -15.73 -5.55 -6.06
C GLY A 33 -14.41 -6.30 -6.25
N ARG A 34 -13.41 -5.69 -6.89
CA ARG A 34 -12.06 -6.26 -7.07
C ARG A 34 -10.96 -5.41 -6.41
N PRO A 35 -11.07 -5.12 -5.11
CA PRO A 35 -10.11 -4.23 -4.43
C PRO A 35 -8.70 -4.83 -4.38
N GLN A 36 -8.53 -6.14 -4.23
CA GLN A 36 -7.17 -6.73 -4.18
C GLN A 36 -6.40 -6.53 -5.49
N ASP A 37 -7.06 -6.75 -6.62
CA ASP A 37 -6.45 -6.55 -7.94
C ASP A 37 -6.14 -5.06 -8.19
N ALA A 38 -7.03 -4.17 -7.76
CA ALA A 38 -6.81 -2.73 -7.83
C ALA A 38 -5.61 -2.26 -7.00
N GLY A 39 -5.45 -2.81 -5.80
CA GLY A 39 -4.35 -2.51 -4.89
C GLY A 39 -3.00 -2.91 -5.48
N ARG A 40 -2.91 -4.14 -6.02
CA ARG A 40 -1.73 -4.65 -6.72
C ARG A 40 -1.32 -3.77 -7.91
N LEU A 41 -2.27 -3.44 -8.80
CA LEU A 41 -2.00 -2.56 -9.94
C LEU A 41 -1.51 -1.16 -9.54
N ALA A 42 -2.07 -0.61 -8.45
CA ALA A 42 -1.63 0.69 -7.93
C ALA A 42 -0.21 0.61 -7.34
N ALA A 43 0.13 -0.49 -6.67
CA ALA A 43 1.46 -0.73 -6.13
C ALA A 43 2.51 -0.90 -7.23
N ASP A 44 2.22 -1.67 -8.28
CA ASP A 44 3.11 -1.83 -9.43
C ASP A 44 3.44 -0.47 -10.08
N GLY A 45 2.41 0.36 -10.29
CA GLY A 45 2.60 1.71 -10.78
C GLY A 45 3.42 2.59 -9.83
N TRP A 46 3.24 2.43 -8.51
CA TRP A 46 3.99 3.17 -7.50
C TRP A 46 5.49 2.82 -7.53
N VAL A 47 5.84 1.53 -7.65
CA VAL A 47 7.23 1.05 -7.76
C VAL A 47 7.93 1.69 -8.96
N LEU A 48 7.24 1.78 -10.11
CA LEU A 48 7.79 2.39 -11.33
C LEU A 48 8.08 3.89 -11.18
N LEU A 49 7.34 4.58 -10.30
CA LEU A 49 7.34 6.05 -10.23
C LEU A 49 8.11 6.60 -9.03
N ARG A 50 8.18 5.90 -7.90
CA ARG A 50 8.64 6.43 -6.59
C ARG A 50 10.00 7.15 -6.61
N HIS A 51 10.94 6.74 -7.47
CA HIS A 51 12.27 7.36 -7.53
C HIS A 51 12.40 8.52 -8.52
N ARG A 52 11.65 8.50 -9.63
CA ARG A 52 11.77 9.51 -10.71
C ARG A 52 10.61 10.49 -10.77
N HIS A 53 9.47 10.11 -10.20
CA HIS A 53 8.18 10.79 -10.31
C HIS A 53 7.43 10.72 -8.96
N PRO A 54 7.99 11.32 -7.89
CA PRO A 54 7.49 11.15 -6.52
C PRO A 54 6.07 11.69 -6.32
N ASP A 55 5.67 12.75 -7.01
CA ASP A 55 4.31 13.30 -6.92
C ASP A 55 3.26 12.35 -7.51
N GLN A 56 3.60 11.71 -8.63
CA GLN A 56 2.76 10.71 -9.28
C GLN A 56 2.72 9.41 -8.46
N ALA A 57 3.82 9.03 -7.81
CA ALA A 57 3.85 7.93 -6.86
C ALA A 57 2.94 8.22 -5.64
N LEU A 58 3.02 9.43 -5.06
CA LEU A 58 2.14 9.83 -3.95
C LEU A 58 0.64 9.72 -4.32
N ARG A 59 0.28 9.97 -5.57
CA ARG A 59 -1.09 9.75 -6.07
C ARG A 59 -1.51 8.27 -6.03
N LEU A 60 -0.61 7.37 -6.42
CA LEU A 60 -0.87 5.93 -6.39
C LEU A 60 -0.88 5.38 -4.96
N ASP A 61 -0.06 5.94 -4.08
CA ASP A 61 -0.12 5.70 -2.64
C ASP A 61 -1.51 6.06 -2.07
N GLY A 62 -1.99 7.27 -2.33
CA GLY A 62 -3.35 7.67 -1.93
C GLY A 62 -4.45 6.83 -2.59
N THR A 63 -4.18 6.20 -3.74
CA THR A 63 -5.11 5.27 -4.40
C THR A 63 -5.16 3.94 -3.66
N MET A 64 -4.02 3.38 -3.24
CA MET A 64 -3.98 2.16 -2.42
C MET A 64 -4.74 2.34 -1.10
N HIS A 65 -4.63 3.49 -0.44
CA HIS A 65 -5.41 3.79 0.77
C HIS A 65 -6.92 3.84 0.53
N HIS A 66 -7.35 4.39 -0.60
CA HIS A 66 -8.77 4.34 -0.97
C HIS A 66 -9.22 2.90 -1.21
N VAL A 67 -8.44 2.12 -1.96
CA VAL A 67 -8.72 0.71 -2.24
C VAL A 67 -8.81 -0.12 -0.95
N ALA A 68 -7.89 0.07 -0.01
CA ALA A 68 -7.92 -0.61 1.29
C ALA A 68 -9.20 -0.33 2.08
N ARG A 69 -9.70 0.92 2.06
CA ARG A 69 -10.99 1.25 2.70
C ARG A 69 -12.18 0.58 2.01
N VAL A 70 -12.13 0.42 0.69
CA VAL A 70 -13.15 -0.32 -0.06
C VAL A 70 -13.09 -1.80 0.29
N GLU A 71 -11.89 -2.39 0.35
CA GLU A 71 -11.67 -3.77 0.76
C GLU A 71 -12.23 -4.05 2.16
N GLN A 72 -11.88 -3.21 3.13
CA GLN A 72 -12.37 -3.32 4.50
C GLN A 72 -13.90 -3.22 4.55
N ARG A 73 -14.50 -2.22 3.87
CA ARG A 73 -15.97 -2.11 3.81
C ARG A 73 -16.61 -3.38 3.23
N LEU A 74 -16.03 -3.95 2.18
CA LEU A 74 -16.56 -5.18 1.56
C LEU A 74 -16.40 -6.39 2.50
N ALA A 75 -15.31 -6.47 3.25
CA ALA A 75 -15.08 -7.49 4.26
C ALA A 75 -16.07 -7.37 5.44
N ASP A 76 -16.29 -6.15 5.95
CA ASP A 76 -17.27 -5.84 7.01
C ASP A 76 -18.70 -6.26 6.61
N LEU A 77 -19.05 -6.10 5.32
CA LEU A 77 -20.33 -6.55 4.77
C LEU A 77 -20.42 -8.08 4.62
N ALA A 78 -19.28 -8.77 4.59
CA ALA A 78 -19.18 -10.18 4.25
C ALA A 78 -18.95 -11.12 5.46
N HIS A 79 -18.51 -10.66 6.64
CA HIS A 79 -18.13 -11.54 7.76
C HIS A 79 -18.63 -11.12 9.16
N ALA A 80 -18.88 -12.15 9.99
CA ALA A 80 -19.00 -12.13 11.44
C ALA A 80 -17.60 -12.33 12.07
N PRO A 81 -17.33 -11.85 13.31
CA PRO A 81 -15.97 -11.77 13.84
C PRO A 81 -15.36 -13.15 14.09
N GLU A 82 -14.15 -13.38 13.56
CA GLU A 82 -13.30 -14.49 13.98
C GLU A 82 -12.30 -14.00 15.04
N GLU A 83 -12.18 -14.74 16.15
CA GLU A 83 -11.28 -14.45 17.26
C GLU A 83 -9.85 -14.94 16.94
N PRO A 84 -8.80 -14.10 17.05
CA PRO A 84 -7.44 -14.55 16.77
C PRO A 84 -6.90 -15.47 17.87
N LEU A 85 -6.40 -16.64 17.47
CA LEU A 85 -5.64 -17.54 18.32
C LEU A 85 -4.19 -17.03 18.48
N MET A 86 -3.82 -16.71 19.72
CA MET A 86 -2.52 -16.17 20.09
C MET A 86 -1.48 -17.29 20.27
N THR A 87 -0.38 -17.29 19.52
CA THR A 87 0.89 -17.88 20.00
C THR A 87 2.08 -17.47 19.11
N LEU A 88 3.03 -16.71 19.68
CA LEU A 88 4.49 -16.95 19.68
C LEU A 88 5.25 -15.69 20.16
N THR A 89 6.51 -15.88 20.55
CA THR A 89 7.50 -14.98 21.21
C THR A 89 7.38 -13.46 20.98
N PRO A 90 7.77 -12.60 21.94
CA PRO A 90 7.55 -11.15 21.84
C PRO A 90 8.46 -10.53 20.77
N ASP A 91 7.96 -10.50 19.54
CA ASP A 91 8.54 -9.70 18.47
C ASP A 91 8.52 -8.22 18.86
N ARG A 92 9.51 -7.48 18.35
CA ARG A 92 9.59 -6.03 18.54
C ARG A 92 8.29 -5.36 18.08
N ILE A 93 7.74 -4.47 18.89
CA ILE A 93 6.57 -3.66 18.53
C ILE A 93 7.03 -2.37 17.86
N VAL A 94 6.41 -2.03 16.73
CA VAL A 94 6.57 -0.78 16.00
C VAL A 94 5.19 -0.10 15.95
N ASP A 95 4.93 0.79 16.90
CA ASP A 95 3.68 1.56 16.97
C ASP A 95 3.85 2.87 16.21
N VAL A 96 3.05 3.06 15.16
CA VAL A 96 3.13 4.24 14.28
C VAL A 96 1.95 5.19 14.46
N ARG A 97 1.05 4.94 15.42
CA ARG A 97 -0.15 5.78 15.63
C ARG A 97 0.20 7.22 16.00
N THR A 98 1.32 7.42 16.70
CA THR A 98 1.85 8.74 17.06
C THR A 98 2.80 9.34 16.02
N GLU A 99 3.17 8.58 14.99
CA GLU A 99 4.09 9.02 13.95
C GLU A 99 3.38 9.86 12.90
N ILE A 100 4.11 10.84 12.35
CA ILE A 100 3.61 11.71 11.28
C ILE A 100 3.27 10.84 10.06
N PRO A 101 2.08 10.94 9.44
CA PRO A 101 1.66 10.04 8.36
C PRO A 101 2.69 9.86 7.24
N ARG A 102 3.42 10.92 6.88
CA ARG A 102 4.45 10.89 5.83
C ARG A 102 5.73 10.15 6.22
N THR A 103 6.01 9.95 7.51
CA THR A 103 7.21 9.24 7.99
C THR A 103 6.96 7.77 8.26
N ARG A 104 5.70 7.36 8.46
CA ARG A 104 5.31 5.98 8.81
C ARG A 104 5.89 4.96 7.84
N HIS A 105 5.64 5.12 6.53
CA HIS A 105 6.15 4.18 5.53
C HIS A 105 7.68 4.07 5.55
N ALA A 106 8.40 5.20 5.56
CA ALA A 106 9.86 5.18 5.57
C ALA A 106 10.41 4.43 6.80
N LEU A 107 9.84 4.65 7.98
CA LEU A 107 10.20 3.94 9.21
C LEU A 107 9.95 2.43 9.09
N ILE A 108 8.81 2.04 8.54
CA ILE A 108 8.41 0.63 8.45
C ILE A 108 9.26 -0.12 7.41
N PHE A 109 9.48 0.45 6.22
CA PHE A 109 10.38 -0.14 5.22
C PHE A 109 11.82 -0.26 5.75
N THR A 110 12.34 0.80 6.38
CA THR A 110 13.67 0.75 7.00
C THR A 110 13.76 -0.34 8.06
N THR A 111 12.69 -0.52 8.86
CA THR A 111 12.65 -1.57 9.88
C THR A 111 12.62 -2.95 9.25
N PHE A 112 11.82 -3.15 8.19
CA PHE A 112 11.74 -4.41 7.45
C PHE A 112 13.07 -4.79 6.78
N ASP A 113 13.73 -3.84 6.11
CA ASP A 113 15.01 -4.05 5.42
C ASP A 113 16.13 -4.50 6.38
N GLN A 114 16.05 -4.06 7.64
CA GLN A 114 17.00 -4.39 8.70
C GLN A 114 16.71 -5.72 9.40
N LEU A 115 15.56 -6.37 9.13
CA LEU A 115 15.24 -7.65 9.76
C LEU A 115 16.19 -8.76 9.29
N PRO A 116 16.74 -9.57 10.20
CA PRO A 116 17.29 -10.87 9.85
C PRO A 116 16.21 -11.79 9.24
N VAL A 117 16.60 -12.61 8.26
CA VAL A 117 15.71 -13.63 7.70
C VAL A 117 15.24 -14.58 8.81
N GLY A 118 13.95 -14.89 8.82
CA GLY A 118 13.28 -15.73 9.82
C GLY A 118 12.77 -14.96 11.05
N THR A 119 12.96 -13.64 11.10
CA THR A 119 12.45 -12.78 12.19
C THR A 119 11.37 -11.82 11.69
N GLY A 120 10.70 -11.14 12.62
CA GLY A 120 9.69 -10.14 12.27
C GLY A 120 9.43 -9.15 13.39
N PHE A 121 8.51 -8.23 13.12
CA PHE A 121 8.02 -7.24 14.09
C PHE A 121 6.49 -7.14 14.03
N VAL A 122 5.89 -6.58 15.07
CA VAL A 122 4.45 -6.26 15.10
C VAL A 122 4.27 -4.78 14.81
N LEU A 123 3.64 -4.46 13.68
CA LEU A 123 3.16 -3.13 13.35
C LEU A 123 1.86 -2.85 14.09
N VAL A 124 1.78 -1.71 14.78
CA VAL A 124 0.53 -1.19 15.37
C VAL A 124 0.15 0.10 14.66
N ASN A 125 -1.04 0.14 14.05
CA ASN A 125 -1.53 1.26 13.25
C ASN A 125 -2.95 1.68 13.64
N ASP A 126 -3.34 2.90 13.27
CA ASP A 126 -4.67 3.50 13.53
C ASP A 126 -5.70 3.19 12.44
N HIS A 127 -5.30 2.47 11.39
CA HIS A 127 -6.15 1.96 10.31
C HIS A 127 -5.52 0.72 9.68
N ASP A 128 -6.25 0.02 8.82
CA ASP A 128 -5.74 -1.16 8.12
C ASP A 128 -4.45 -0.82 7.32
N PRO A 129 -3.31 -1.45 7.65
CA PRO A 129 -2.04 -1.21 6.97
C PRO A 129 -1.94 -1.93 5.61
N LYS A 130 -3.03 -2.45 5.03
CA LYS A 130 -3.05 -3.09 3.71
C LYS A 130 -2.33 -2.33 2.57
N PRO A 131 -2.35 -0.99 2.46
CA PRO A 131 -1.55 -0.28 1.46
C PRO A 131 -0.06 -0.62 1.54
N LEU A 132 0.46 -0.79 2.75
CA LEU A 132 1.84 -1.21 2.99
C LEU A 132 2.08 -2.65 2.53
N TYR A 133 1.13 -3.56 2.76
CA TYR A 133 1.20 -4.93 2.23
C TYR A 133 1.38 -4.93 0.70
N TYR A 134 0.58 -4.13 -0.01
CA TYR A 134 0.68 -4.06 -1.47
C TYR A 134 2.03 -3.51 -1.94
N GLN A 135 2.57 -2.51 -1.24
CA GLN A 135 3.90 -1.97 -1.55
C GLN A 135 5.00 -3.00 -1.28
N LEU A 136 4.98 -3.71 -0.14
CA LEU A 136 5.95 -4.77 0.17
C LEU A 136 5.86 -5.92 -0.84
N ALA A 137 4.66 -6.33 -1.23
CA ALA A 137 4.45 -7.36 -2.23
C ALA A 137 5.01 -6.99 -3.61
N ALA A 138 4.93 -5.71 -3.98
CA ALA A 138 5.49 -5.22 -5.24
C ALA A 138 7.02 -5.08 -5.19
N GLU A 139 7.61 -4.69 -4.04
CA GLU A 139 9.07 -4.51 -3.91
C GLU A 139 9.83 -5.80 -3.62
N SER A 140 9.22 -6.71 -2.87
CA SER A 140 9.85 -7.92 -2.32
C SER A 140 8.91 -9.12 -2.46
N PRO A 141 8.56 -9.50 -3.72
CA PRO A 141 7.69 -10.64 -3.97
C PRO A 141 8.26 -11.89 -3.32
N ASP A 142 7.40 -12.63 -2.62
CA ASP A 142 7.72 -13.90 -1.95
C ASP A 142 8.84 -13.85 -0.89
N ALA A 143 9.16 -12.65 -0.37
CA ALA A 143 10.23 -12.47 0.63
C ALA A 143 9.73 -12.03 2.02
N PHE A 144 8.41 -12.01 2.24
CA PHE A 144 7.81 -11.62 3.52
C PHE A 144 6.56 -12.42 3.89
N THR A 145 6.23 -12.42 5.18
CA THR A 145 4.95 -12.90 5.71
C THR A 145 4.13 -11.75 6.26
N TRP A 146 2.81 -11.88 6.22
CA TRP A 146 1.86 -10.89 6.69
C TRP A 146 0.72 -11.59 7.44
N GLU A 147 0.61 -11.32 8.73
CA GLU A 147 -0.35 -11.97 9.62
C GLU A 147 -1.08 -10.90 10.43
N TYR A 148 -2.41 -10.85 10.30
CA TYR A 148 -3.21 -9.99 11.18
C TYR A 148 -3.30 -10.62 12.57
N LEU A 149 -2.94 -9.84 13.58
CA LEU A 149 -3.06 -10.20 15.00
C LEU A 149 -4.28 -9.52 15.65
N GLU A 150 -4.69 -8.38 15.11
CA GLU A 150 -5.87 -7.61 15.55
C GLU A 150 -6.37 -6.78 14.36
N GLU A 151 -7.67 -6.86 14.09
CA GLU A 151 -8.32 -6.25 12.92
C GLU A 151 -9.34 -5.19 13.35
N GLY A 152 -8.86 -4.06 13.91
CA GLY A 152 -9.65 -2.85 14.10
C GLY A 152 -10.95 -3.00 14.91
N PRO A 153 -11.80 -1.94 14.94
CA PRO A 153 -11.59 -0.63 14.33
C PRO A 153 -10.66 0.31 15.13
N GLU A 154 -10.42 0.08 16.42
CA GLU A 154 -9.61 0.96 17.27
C GLU A 154 -8.11 0.80 17.06
N VAL A 155 -7.65 -0.44 16.83
CA VAL A 155 -6.24 -0.77 16.69
C VAL A 155 -6.08 -1.86 15.64
N TRP A 156 -5.10 -1.69 14.76
CA TRP A 156 -4.69 -2.70 13.81
C TRP A 156 -3.32 -3.22 14.20
N ARG A 157 -3.19 -4.53 14.41
CA ARG A 157 -1.91 -5.19 14.68
C ARG A 157 -1.61 -6.19 13.59
N VAL A 158 -0.46 -6.02 12.95
CA VAL A 158 0.00 -6.95 11.92
C VAL A 158 1.42 -7.39 12.24
N ARG A 159 1.65 -8.70 12.24
CA ARG A 159 2.99 -9.26 12.23
C ARG A 159 3.53 -9.28 10.80
N ILE A 160 4.68 -8.63 10.61
CA ILE A 160 5.43 -8.59 9.36
C ILE A 160 6.74 -9.35 9.58
N GLY A 161 6.92 -10.47 8.87
CA GLY A 161 8.11 -11.31 8.95
C GLY A 161 8.92 -11.26 7.66
N ARG A 162 10.25 -11.42 7.75
CA ARG A 162 11.14 -11.57 6.59
C ARG A 162 11.47 -13.04 6.39
N ILE A 163 11.30 -13.55 5.17
CA ILE A 163 11.68 -14.92 4.79
C ILE A 163 12.77 -14.90 3.72
N ALA A 164 13.44 -16.03 3.53
CA ALA A 164 14.36 -16.17 2.39
C ALA A 164 13.51 -16.17 1.12
N ALA A 165 13.83 -15.30 0.17
CA ALA A 165 13.21 -15.34 -1.15
C ALA A 165 13.49 -16.72 -1.79
N ALA A 166 12.45 -17.29 -2.41
CA ALA A 166 12.51 -18.59 -3.07
C ALA A 166 13.26 -18.54 -4.42
#